data_AF-A0AA43Q171-F1
#
_entry.id   AF-A0AA43Q171-F1
#
_cell.length_a   1.000
_cell.length_b   1.000
_cell.length_c   1.000
_cell.angle_alpha   90.00
_cell.angle_beta   90.00
_cell.angle_gamma   90.00
#
_symmetry.space_group_name_H-M   'P 1'
#
loop_
_entity.id
_entity.type
_entity.pdbx_description
1 polymer ?
#
loop_
_entity_poly.entity_id
_entity_poly.type
_entity_poly.pdbx_seq_one_letter_code
_entity_poly.pdbx_strand_id
1 'polypeptide(L)'
;MTTKYTPLKDHDTPIKVLFTGYLCTVALGYFFALIQILFTHGMADGKFGLSVDDIVYSYYGNRSGTVLEQKLNGSMKDKAPELERFKIMEWVREGADIDAYKDEGVDKIIENRCVMCHNKEASGIPDFTDFAALQALSEQDTGATFASLTRVSHVHMFGISFIFMFVGLIFSFSETTTTQYKCIAIGMPYAFLVADILSWWLTKIHPMFAWLVIFAGMGMGVSFMFMWVTSILEMWLFKPVFINGLGARYLQRRDSTEASFVDRTWFYLKLLAKQIKPAAAFVTEQWLTRGLPVVKGWLKKYRK
;
A
#
# COMPACT_ATOMS: atom_id res chain seq x y z
N MET A 1 37.29 18.15 5.70
CA MET A 1 37.31 16.68 5.89
C MET A 1 37.64 16.07 4.54
N THR A 2 38.70 15.26 4.45
CA THR A 2 39.03 14.53 3.22
C THR A 2 37.95 13.49 2.95
N THR A 3 37.23 13.62 1.85
CA THR A 3 36.25 12.64 1.38
C THR A 3 36.98 11.31 1.15
N LYS A 4 36.58 10.26 1.87
CA LYS A 4 37.22 8.93 1.80
C LYS A 4 36.87 8.17 0.50
N TYR A 5 36.05 8.75 -0.37
CA TYR A 5 35.50 8.18 -1.59
C TYR A 5 35.36 9.26 -2.67
N THR A 6 35.40 8.86 -3.95
CA THR A 6 35.19 9.74 -5.10
C THR A 6 33.71 10.13 -5.20
N PRO A 7 33.36 11.42 -5.21
CA PRO A 7 31.99 11.89 -5.42
C PRO A 7 31.40 11.51 -6.79
N LEU A 8 30.07 11.44 -6.89
CA LEU A 8 29.35 11.16 -8.15
C LEU A 8 29.76 12.07 -9.32
N LYS A 9 29.97 13.36 -9.06
CA LYS A 9 30.41 14.35 -10.04
C LYS A 9 31.83 14.12 -10.57
N ASP A 10 32.69 13.44 -9.80
CA ASP A 10 34.13 13.29 -10.07
C ASP A 10 34.49 11.90 -10.64
N HIS A 11 33.50 11.02 -10.83
CA HIS A 11 33.70 9.72 -11.50
C HIS A 11 33.94 9.85 -13.00
N ASP A 12 34.69 8.90 -13.56
CA ASP A 12 34.91 8.78 -15.00
C ASP A 12 33.60 8.53 -15.76
N THR A 13 33.57 8.98 -17.02
CA THR A 13 32.42 8.86 -17.92
C THR A 13 31.84 7.45 -18.00
N PRO A 14 32.63 6.35 -18.10
CA PRO A 14 32.06 5.00 -18.16
C PRO A 14 31.25 4.62 -16.92
N ILE A 15 31.69 5.02 -15.72
CA ILE A 15 30.96 4.77 -14.47
C ILE A 15 29.66 5.58 -14.43
N LYS A 16 29.72 6.86 -14.83
CA LYS A 16 28.53 7.72 -14.92
C LYS A 16 27.50 7.17 -15.89
N VAL A 17 27.94 6.66 -17.04
CA VAL A 17 27.06 5.99 -18.03
C VAL A 17 26.45 4.73 -17.43
N LEU A 18 27.22 3.89 -16.75
CA LEU A 18 26.72 2.68 -16.09
C LEU A 18 25.64 3.02 -15.04
N PHE A 19 25.93 3.94 -14.12
CA PHE A 19 25.00 4.33 -13.06
C PHE A 19 23.75 5.00 -13.63
N THR A 20 23.90 5.86 -14.62
CA THR A 20 22.75 6.51 -15.28
C THR A 20 21.89 5.51 -16.03
N GLY A 21 22.50 4.57 -16.77
CA GLY A 21 21.77 3.53 -17.48
C GLY A 21 20.95 2.64 -16.54
N TYR A 22 21.53 2.25 -15.41
CA TYR A 22 20.81 1.53 -14.36
C TYR A 22 19.65 2.35 -13.77
N LEU A 23 19.91 3.60 -13.35
CA LEU A 23 18.89 4.48 -12.75
C LEU A 23 17.73 4.79 -13.71
N CYS A 24 18.00 4.98 -15.00
CA CYS A 24 16.97 5.18 -16.01
C CYS A 24 16.14 3.91 -16.23
N THR A 25 16.78 2.74 -16.28
CA THR A 25 16.08 1.45 -16.45
C THR A 25 15.15 1.16 -15.27
N VAL A 26 15.64 1.37 -14.04
CA VAL A 26 14.82 1.21 -12.82
C VAL A 26 13.67 2.22 -12.78
N ALA A 27 13.90 3.48 -13.18
CA ALA A 27 12.83 4.48 -13.22
C ALA A 27 11.72 4.11 -14.22
N LEU A 28 12.08 3.60 -15.40
CA LEU A 28 11.12 3.06 -16.36
C LEU A 28 10.37 1.85 -15.77
N GLY A 29 11.09 0.92 -15.13
CA GLY A 29 10.48 -0.22 -14.44
C GLY A 29 9.49 0.22 -13.35
N TYR A 30 9.82 1.25 -12.58
CA TYR A 30 8.93 1.83 -11.56
C TYR A 30 7.66 2.42 -12.20
N PHE A 31 7.79 3.11 -13.34
CA PHE A 31 6.63 3.62 -14.07
C PHE A 31 5.71 2.49 -14.56
N PHE A 32 6.26 1.42 -15.13
CA PHE A 32 5.47 0.24 -15.52
C PHE A 32 4.84 -0.48 -14.32
N ALA A 33 5.51 -0.50 -13.17
CA ALA A 33 4.93 -1.05 -11.94
C ALA A 33 3.68 -0.24 -11.50
N LEU A 34 3.71 1.10 -11.58
CA LEU A 34 2.53 1.94 -11.30
C LEU A 34 1.38 1.65 -12.27
N ILE A 35 1.70 1.49 -13.56
CA ILE A 35 0.71 1.08 -14.57
C ILE A 35 0.12 -0.29 -14.23
N GLN A 36 0.97 -1.25 -13.88
CA GLN A 36 0.52 -2.59 -13.49
C GLN A 36 -0.41 -2.56 -12.28
N ILE A 37 -0.11 -1.75 -11.26
CA ILE A 37 -0.98 -1.57 -10.09
C ILE A 37 -2.34 -1.02 -10.52
N LEU A 38 -2.36 0.01 -11.39
CA LEU A 38 -3.61 0.58 -11.90
C LEU A 38 -4.45 -0.45 -12.65
N PHE A 39 -3.85 -1.29 -13.49
CA PHE A 39 -4.59 -2.30 -14.26
C PHE A 39 -4.95 -3.55 -13.45
N THR A 40 -4.19 -3.87 -12.39
CA THR A 40 -4.41 -5.07 -11.58
C THR A 40 -5.38 -4.82 -10.43
N HIS A 41 -5.29 -3.64 -9.82
CA HIS A 41 -6.07 -3.28 -8.63
C HIS A 41 -7.07 -2.15 -8.90
N GLY A 42 -6.79 -1.26 -9.85
CA GLY A 42 -7.55 -0.03 -10.04
C GLY A 42 -8.91 -0.15 -10.72
N MET A 43 -9.47 -1.35 -10.73
CA MET A 43 -10.83 -1.67 -11.15
C MET A 43 -11.51 -2.63 -10.16
N ALA A 44 -10.90 -2.90 -9.01
CA ALA A 44 -11.38 -3.90 -8.05
C ALA A 44 -12.66 -3.44 -7.33
N ASP A 45 -12.85 -2.13 -7.17
CA ASP A 45 -14.10 -1.52 -6.69
C ASP A 45 -15.12 -1.22 -7.80
N GLY A 46 -14.79 -1.59 -9.05
CA GLY A 46 -15.62 -1.38 -10.24
C GLY A 46 -15.54 0.03 -10.85
N LYS A 47 -14.71 0.93 -10.32
CA LYS A 47 -14.43 2.25 -10.87
C LYS A 47 -12.98 2.33 -11.33
N PHE A 48 -12.73 3.08 -12.39
CA PHE A 48 -11.36 3.35 -12.83
C PHE A 48 -10.67 4.32 -11.85
N GLY A 49 -9.64 3.86 -11.17
CA GLY A 49 -8.91 4.69 -10.19
C GLY A 49 -7.98 3.87 -9.31
N LEU A 50 -7.45 4.47 -8.25
CA LEU A 50 -6.76 3.74 -7.18
C LEU A 50 -7.35 4.24 -5.87
N SER A 51 -8.31 3.50 -5.35
CA SER A 51 -8.99 3.79 -4.10
C SER A 51 -8.48 2.88 -2.98
N VAL A 52 -8.83 3.22 -1.74
CA VAL A 52 -8.56 2.35 -0.59
C VAL A 52 -9.39 1.07 -0.71
N ASP A 53 -10.61 1.19 -1.25
CA ASP A 53 -11.53 0.07 -1.42
C ASP A 53 -11.00 -0.93 -2.44
N ASP A 54 -10.30 -0.49 -3.49
CA ASP A 54 -9.61 -1.38 -4.43
C ASP A 54 -8.61 -2.32 -3.74
N ILE A 55 -7.84 -1.79 -2.79
CA ILE A 55 -6.86 -2.55 -2.00
C ILE A 55 -7.59 -3.51 -1.06
N VAL A 56 -8.65 -3.04 -0.41
CA VAL A 56 -9.47 -3.89 0.47
C VAL A 56 -10.06 -5.06 -0.33
N TYR A 57 -10.70 -4.82 -1.46
CA TYR A 57 -11.26 -5.89 -2.29
C TYR A 57 -10.18 -6.84 -2.80
N SER A 58 -9.03 -6.31 -3.24
CA SER A 58 -7.94 -7.15 -3.74
C SER A 58 -7.34 -8.09 -2.69
N TYR A 59 -7.19 -7.64 -1.44
CA TYR A 59 -6.52 -8.42 -0.40
C TYR A 59 -7.47 -9.05 0.60
N TYR A 60 -8.45 -8.31 1.14
CA TYR A 60 -9.43 -8.82 2.11
C TYR A 60 -10.56 -9.61 1.46
N GLY A 61 -10.90 -9.25 0.21
CA GLY A 61 -12.04 -9.74 -0.53
C GLY A 61 -13.33 -9.00 -0.18
N ASN A 62 -14.33 -9.07 -1.06
CA ASN A 62 -15.66 -8.58 -0.72
C ASN A 62 -16.43 -9.54 0.21
N ARG A 63 -16.35 -9.30 1.52
CA ARG A 63 -17.11 -10.06 2.53
C ARG A 63 -18.59 -9.69 2.63
N SER A 64 -19.03 -8.67 1.90
CA SER A 64 -20.42 -8.18 1.93
C SER A 64 -21.35 -8.87 0.93
N GLY A 65 -20.84 -9.79 0.11
CA GLY A 65 -21.65 -10.63 -0.76
C GLY A 65 -20.85 -11.28 -1.88
N THR A 66 -21.41 -12.34 -2.45
CA THR A 66 -20.80 -13.12 -3.55
C THR A 66 -20.93 -12.41 -4.89
N VAL A 67 -20.26 -12.90 -5.93
CA VAL A 67 -20.40 -12.32 -7.28
C VAL A 67 -21.86 -12.37 -7.73
N LEU A 68 -22.53 -13.49 -7.47
CA LEU A 68 -23.95 -13.66 -7.79
C LEU A 68 -24.83 -12.66 -7.04
N GLU A 69 -24.60 -12.47 -5.74
CA GLU A 69 -25.37 -11.54 -4.90
C GLU A 69 -25.15 -10.07 -5.32
N GLN A 70 -23.93 -9.69 -5.67
CA GLN A 70 -23.63 -8.35 -6.18
C GLN A 70 -24.31 -8.08 -7.51
N LYS A 71 -24.30 -9.04 -8.44
CA LYS A 71 -24.97 -8.89 -9.74
C LYS A 71 -26.47 -8.78 -9.56
N LEU A 72 -27.05 -9.59 -8.68
CA LEU A 72 -28.47 -9.54 -8.34
C LEU A 72 -28.86 -8.20 -7.70
N ASN A 73 -28.03 -7.59 -6.86
CA ASN A 73 -28.31 -6.24 -6.32
C ASN A 73 -27.94 -5.09 -7.26
N GLY A 74 -27.20 -5.36 -8.33
CA GLY A 74 -26.67 -4.38 -9.28
C GLY A 74 -27.22 -4.55 -10.69
N SER A 75 -26.34 -4.91 -11.64
CA SER A 75 -26.67 -4.93 -13.08
C SER A 75 -27.76 -5.93 -13.49
N MET A 76 -28.02 -6.95 -12.67
CA MET A 76 -29.06 -7.96 -12.91
C MET A 76 -30.28 -7.79 -12.01
N LYS A 77 -30.40 -6.66 -11.29
CA LYS A 77 -31.51 -6.39 -10.36
C LYS A 77 -32.88 -6.51 -11.01
N ASP A 78 -33.02 -6.07 -12.25
CA ASP A 78 -34.29 -6.05 -12.97
C ASP A 78 -34.61 -7.37 -13.69
N LYS A 79 -33.76 -8.41 -13.53
CA LYS A 79 -33.92 -9.71 -14.22
C LYS A 79 -34.69 -10.74 -13.41
N ALA A 80 -34.91 -10.49 -12.13
CA ALA A 80 -35.75 -11.31 -11.27
C ALA A 80 -36.58 -10.41 -10.33
N PRO A 81 -37.85 -10.77 -10.05
CA PRO A 81 -38.64 -10.13 -9.00
C PRO A 81 -37.90 -10.15 -7.66
N GLU A 82 -38.16 -9.16 -6.80
CA GLU A 82 -37.46 -9.00 -5.52
C GLU A 82 -37.49 -10.26 -4.65
N LEU A 83 -38.62 -10.97 -4.61
CA LEU A 83 -38.81 -12.17 -3.79
C LEU A 83 -38.01 -13.37 -4.33
N GLU A 84 -37.99 -13.58 -5.65
CA GLU A 84 -37.18 -14.61 -6.30
C GLU A 84 -35.69 -14.32 -6.14
N ARG A 85 -35.30 -13.05 -6.27
CA ARG A 85 -33.92 -12.60 -6.07
C ARG A 85 -33.45 -12.81 -4.63
N PHE A 86 -34.29 -12.44 -3.65
CA PHE A 86 -33.97 -12.63 -2.24
C PHE A 86 -33.72 -14.09 -1.92
N LYS A 87 -34.54 -14.99 -2.48
CA LYS A 87 -34.38 -16.43 -2.30
C LYS A 87 -33.07 -16.97 -2.86
N ILE A 88 -32.64 -16.50 -4.04
CA ILE A 88 -31.31 -16.85 -4.58
C ILE A 88 -30.21 -16.34 -3.64
N MET A 89 -30.32 -15.11 -3.14
CA MET A 89 -29.31 -14.54 -2.23
C MET A 89 -29.26 -15.27 -0.88
N GLU A 90 -30.38 -15.73 -0.37
CA GLU A 90 -30.47 -16.54 0.85
C GLU A 90 -29.75 -17.88 0.69
N TRP A 91 -30.10 -18.64 -0.35
CA TRP A 91 -29.41 -19.90 -0.70
C TRP A 91 -27.90 -19.73 -0.85
N VAL A 92 -27.47 -18.65 -1.50
CA VAL A 92 -26.05 -18.29 -1.65
C VAL A 92 -25.38 -18.05 -0.29
N ARG A 93 -26.04 -17.32 0.61
CA ARG A 93 -25.50 -17.02 1.95
C ARG A 93 -25.43 -18.26 2.84
N GLU A 94 -26.28 -19.25 2.59
CA GLU A 94 -26.28 -20.53 3.31
C GLU A 94 -25.24 -21.53 2.79
N GLY A 95 -24.45 -21.16 1.78
CA GLY A 95 -23.32 -21.95 1.29
C GLY A 95 -23.53 -22.55 -0.10
N ALA A 96 -24.64 -22.21 -0.78
CA ALA A 96 -24.94 -22.61 -2.14
C ALA A 96 -24.86 -24.14 -2.36
N ASP A 97 -25.44 -24.89 -1.44
CA ASP A 97 -25.48 -26.35 -1.49
C ASP A 97 -26.43 -26.86 -2.59
N ILE A 98 -26.08 -27.98 -3.22
CA ILE A 98 -26.85 -28.54 -4.34
C ILE A 98 -28.18 -29.17 -3.92
N ASP A 99 -28.28 -29.68 -2.69
CA ASP A 99 -29.52 -30.26 -2.17
C ASP A 99 -30.51 -29.12 -1.89
N ALA A 100 -30.06 -28.07 -1.19
CA ALA A 100 -30.83 -26.86 -0.95
C ALA A 100 -31.25 -26.15 -2.26
N TYR A 101 -30.39 -26.16 -3.28
CA TYR A 101 -30.67 -25.57 -4.60
C TYR A 101 -31.96 -26.12 -5.24
N LYS A 102 -32.21 -27.42 -5.09
CA LYS A 102 -33.41 -28.09 -5.60
C LYS A 102 -34.58 -28.03 -4.62
N ASP A 103 -34.31 -28.28 -3.34
CA ASP A 103 -35.34 -28.37 -2.31
C ASP A 103 -36.03 -27.02 -2.07
N GLU A 104 -35.27 -25.92 -2.12
CA GLU A 104 -35.81 -24.57 -2.00
C GLU A 104 -36.40 -24.07 -3.32
N GLY A 105 -36.24 -24.79 -4.44
CA GLY A 105 -36.75 -24.38 -5.75
C GLY A 105 -35.99 -23.21 -6.38
N VAL A 106 -34.73 -23.00 -5.99
CA VAL A 106 -33.83 -22.01 -6.59
C VAL A 106 -33.47 -22.43 -8.01
N ASP A 107 -33.34 -23.74 -8.25
CA ASP A 107 -33.18 -24.36 -9.56
C ASP A 107 -34.21 -23.86 -10.60
N LYS A 108 -35.49 -23.85 -10.22
CA LYS A 108 -36.58 -23.38 -11.07
C LYS A 108 -36.47 -21.89 -11.35
N ILE A 109 -35.98 -21.09 -10.41
CA ILE A 109 -35.80 -19.64 -10.63
C ILE A 109 -34.66 -19.42 -11.63
N ILE A 110 -33.52 -20.06 -11.43
CA ILE A 110 -32.36 -19.94 -12.33
C ILE A 110 -32.71 -20.44 -13.73
N GLU A 111 -33.39 -21.57 -13.86
CA GLU A 111 -33.80 -22.13 -15.14
C GLU A 111 -34.77 -21.22 -15.90
N ASN A 112 -35.78 -20.66 -15.21
CA ASN A 112 -36.80 -19.84 -15.86
C ASN A 112 -36.34 -18.40 -16.16
N ARG A 113 -35.40 -17.85 -15.39
CA ARG A 113 -35.02 -16.43 -15.48
C ARG A 113 -33.62 -16.19 -16.03
N CYS A 114 -32.68 -17.06 -15.71
CA CYS A 114 -31.26 -16.80 -15.92
C CYS A 114 -30.71 -17.60 -17.10
N VAL A 115 -31.06 -18.89 -17.22
CA VAL A 115 -30.57 -19.79 -18.28
C VAL A 115 -30.93 -19.30 -19.69
N MET A 116 -32.01 -18.52 -19.84
CA MET A 116 -32.37 -17.93 -21.13
C MET A 116 -31.24 -17.07 -21.74
N CYS A 117 -30.38 -16.48 -20.91
CA CYS A 117 -29.18 -15.76 -21.34
C CYS A 117 -27.89 -16.46 -20.91
N HIS A 118 -27.86 -17.12 -19.76
CA HIS A 118 -26.71 -17.83 -19.21
C HIS A 118 -26.76 -19.32 -19.60
N ASN A 119 -26.53 -19.62 -20.87
CA ASN A 119 -26.52 -20.99 -21.41
C ASN A 119 -25.22 -21.27 -22.20
N LYS A 120 -25.06 -22.52 -22.65
CA LYS A 120 -23.90 -23.01 -23.43
C LYS A 120 -23.58 -22.21 -24.69
N GLU A 121 -24.58 -21.56 -25.28
CA GLU A 121 -24.45 -20.83 -26.54
C GLU A 121 -24.06 -19.37 -26.32
N ALA A 122 -24.13 -18.89 -25.07
CA ALA A 122 -23.82 -17.53 -24.72
C ALA A 122 -22.30 -17.28 -24.71
N SER A 123 -21.86 -16.29 -25.50
CA SER A 123 -20.46 -15.87 -25.53
C SER A 123 -20.22 -14.71 -24.56
N GLY A 124 -19.23 -14.85 -23.68
CA GLY A 124 -18.81 -13.78 -22.77
C GLY A 124 -19.59 -13.67 -21.46
N ILE A 125 -20.49 -14.60 -21.17
CA ILE A 125 -21.20 -14.71 -19.88
C ILE A 125 -21.22 -16.17 -19.40
N PRO A 126 -21.26 -16.43 -18.07
CA PRO A 126 -21.22 -17.79 -17.53
C PRO A 126 -22.43 -18.63 -17.92
N ASP A 127 -22.26 -19.94 -18.08
CA ASP A 127 -23.32 -20.90 -18.37
C ASP A 127 -23.93 -21.44 -17.07
N PHE A 128 -25.20 -21.16 -16.80
CA PHE A 128 -25.91 -21.62 -15.61
C PHE A 128 -26.65 -22.94 -15.82
N THR A 129 -26.54 -23.56 -17.00
CA THR A 129 -26.94 -24.98 -17.17
C THR A 129 -25.97 -25.92 -16.45
N ASP A 130 -24.75 -25.46 -16.17
CA ASP A 130 -23.78 -26.14 -15.32
C ASP A 130 -23.82 -25.57 -13.90
N PHE A 131 -24.21 -26.41 -12.93
CA PHE A 131 -24.25 -26.02 -11.52
C PHE A 131 -22.86 -25.62 -11.00
N ALA A 132 -21.78 -26.24 -11.49
CA ALA A 132 -20.43 -25.91 -11.04
C ALA A 132 -20.05 -24.45 -11.39
N ALA A 133 -20.49 -23.97 -12.56
CA ALA A 133 -20.27 -22.60 -12.99
C ALA A 133 -21.10 -21.60 -12.17
N LEU A 134 -22.33 -21.97 -11.76
CA LEU A 134 -23.15 -21.18 -10.84
C LEU A 134 -22.54 -21.15 -9.43
N GLN A 135 -22.10 -22.30 -8.93
CA GLN A 135 -21.51 -22.47 -7.61
C GLN A 135 -20.19 -21.68 -7.45
N ALA A 136 -19.37 -21.64 -8.50
CA ALA A 136 -18.16 -20.83 -8.48
C ALA A 136 -18.44 -19.31 -8.29
N LEU A 137 -19.62 -18.84 -8.67
CA LEU A 137 -20.02 -17.43 -8.52
C LEU A 137 -20.77 -17.15 -7.22
N SER A 138 -21.20 -18.19 -6.51
CA SER A 138 -21.75 -18.12 -5.17
C SER A 138 -20.69 -18.29 -4.08
N GLU A 139 -19.43 -18.56 -4.42
CA GLU A 139 -18.34 -18.50 -3.46
C GLU A 139 -18.11 -17.06 -2.99
N GLN A 140 -17.86 -16.89 -1.68
CA GLN A 140 -17.48 -15.61 -1.13
C GLN A 140 -16.11 -15.19 -1.66
N ASP A 141 -16.01 -13.95 -2.13
CA ASP A 141 -14.73 -13.37 -2.50
C ASP A 141 -13.89 -13.17 -1.22
N THR A 142 -12.85 -13.98 -1.10
CA THR A 142 -11.90 -13.87 0.01
C THR A 142 -10.67 -13.03 -0.34
N GLY A 143 -10.59 -12.44 -1.54
CA GLY A 143 -9.44 -11.69 -2.02
C GLY A 143 -8.24 -12.60 -2.32
N ALA A 144 -7.03 -12.05 -2.25
CA ALA A 144 -5.80 -12.76 -2.58
C ALA A 144 -5.62 -14.09 -1.81
N THR A 145 -5.37 -15.18 -2.53
CA THR A 145 -5.10 -16.49 -1.92
C THR A 145 -3.77 -16.49 -1.15
N PHE A 146 -3.66 -17.33 -0.11
CA PHE A 146 -2.41 -17.51 0.65
C PHE A 146 -1.22 -17.89 -0.24
N ALA A 147 -1.45 -18.76 -1.23
CA ALA A 147 -0.42 -19.18 -2.18
C ALA A 147 0.06 -18.01 -3.05
N SER A 148 -0.87 -17.21 -3.57
CA SER A 148 -0.54 -16.00 -4.32
C SER A 148 0.23 -15.00 -3.46
N LEU A 149 -0.29 -14.72 -2.26
CA LEU A 149 0.31 -13.75 -1.33
C LEU A 149 1.73 -14.17 -0.92
N THR A 150 1.96 -15.45 -0.66
CA THR A 150 3.30 -15.99 -0.35
C THR A 150 4.25 -15.82 -1.53
N ARG A 151 3.82 -16.16 -2.75
CA ARG A 151 4.63 -16.00 -3.96
C ARG A 151 5.01 -14.54 -4.20
N VAL A 152 4.02 -13.64 -4.18
CA VAL A 152 4.22 -12.22 -4.43
C VAL A 152 5.12 -11.61 -3.35
N SER A 153 4.90 -11.94 -2.08
CA SER A 153 5.75 -11.52 -0.95
C SER A 153 7.21 -11.93 -1.17
N HIS A 154 7.47 -13.20 -1.55
CA HIS A 154 8.82 -13.71 -1.78
C HIS A 154 9.54 -12.97 -2.91
N VAL A 155 8.88 -12.80 -4.06
CA VAL A 155 9.47 -12.14 -5.23
C VAL A 155 9.72 -10.66 -4.96
N HIS A 156 8.77 -9.96 -4.34
CA HIS A 156 8.91 -8.53 -4.05
C HIS A 156 9.98 -8.25 -3.00
N MET A 157 10.03 -9.05 -1.93
CA MET A 157 11.04 -8.88 -0.88
C MET A 157 12.46 -9.00 -1.43
N PHE A 158 12.70 -9.99 -2.28
CA PHE A 158 14.02 -10.18 -2.89
C PHE A 158 14.30 -9.13 -3.96
N GLY A 159 13.40 -9.00 -4.95
CA GLY A 159 13.60 -8.11 -6.10
C GLY A 159 13.78 -6.64 -5.71
N ILE A 160 12.89 -6.12 -4.86
CA ILE A 160 12.94 -4.71 -4.42
C ILE A 160 14.18 -4.44 -3.57
N SER A 161 14.63 -5.41 -2.77
CA SER A 161 15.86 -5.29 -1.98
C SER A 161 17.10 -5.08 -2.86
N PHE A 162 17.23 -5.80 -3.99
CA PHE A 162 18.33 -5.57 -4.92
C PHE A 162 18.25 -4.21 -5.59
N ILE A 163 17.04 -3.78 -5.98
CA ILE A 163 16.85 -2.47 -6.58
C ILE A 163 17.35 -1.38 -5.64
N PHE A 164 16.89 -1.39 -4.39
CA PHE A 164 17.31 -0.38 -3.41
C PHE A 164 18.76 -0.54 -2.96
N MET A 165 19.33 -1.75 -3.00
CA MET A 165 20.76 -1.94 -2.76
C MET A 165 21.61 -1.20 -3.80
N PHE A 166 21.31 -1.35 -5.08
CA PHE A 166 22.09 -0.69 -6.14
C PHE A 166 21.79 0.82 -6.22
N VAL A 167 20.53 1.24 -6.11
CA VAL A 167 20.18 2.67 -6.04
C VAL A 167 20.84 3.33 -4.84
N GLY A 168 20.77 2.69 -3.66
CA GLY A 168 21.39 3.18 -2.43
C GLY A 168 22.92 3.19 -2.50
N LEU A 169 23.54 2.20 -3.16
CA LEU A 169 24.97 2.17 -3.41
C LEU A 169 25.41 3.36 -4.27
N ILE A 170 24.74 3.60 -5.40
CA ILE A 170 25.04 4.75 -6.27
C ILE A 170 24.86 6.05 -5.49
N PHE A 171 23.74 6.21 -4.79
CA PHE A 171 23.46 7.39 -3.99
C PHE A 171 24.45 7.61 -2.83
N SER A 172 25.07 6.55 -2.30
CA SER A 172 26.06 6.66 -1.23
C SER A 172 27.27 7.52 -1.64
N PHE A 173 27.59 7.59 -2.94
CA PHE A 173 28.65 8.43 -3.51
C PHE A 173 28.27 9.91 -3.67
N SER A 174 27.04 10.32 -3.34
CA SER A 174 26.58 11.72 -3.46
C SER A 174 27.25 12.65 -2.43
N GLU A 175 27.98 13.68 -2.81
CA GLU A 175 28.58 14.66 -1.89
C GLU A 175 27.59 15.73 -1.41
N THR A 176 26.50 15.95 -2.17
CA THR A 176 25.51 17.00 -1.89
C THR A 176 24.75 16.79 -0.58
N THR A 177 24.61 15.54 -0.13
CA THR A 177 23.76 15.16 0.99
C THR A 177 24.60 14.82 2.24
N THR A 178 24.17 15.30 3.42
CA THR A 178 24.84 14.97 4.68
C THR A 178 24.69 13.48 5.02
N THR A 179 25.65 12.92 5.77
CA THR A 179 25.66 11.48 6.12
C THR A 179 24.38 11.02 6.80
N GLN A 180 23.73 11.87 7.61
CA GLN A 180 22.48 11.53 8.28
C GLN A 180 21.35 11.28 7.28
N TYR A 181 21.13 12.20 6.35
CA TYR A 181 20.11 12.05 5.30
C TYR A 181 20.42 10.89 4.37
N LYS A 182 21.70 10.61 4.10
CA LYS A 182 22.09 9.41 3.36
C LYS A 182 21.66 8.13 4.05
N CYS A 183 22.00 7.98 5.34
CA CYS A 183 21.64 6.79 6.10
C CYS A 183 20.12 6.60 6.18
N ILE A 184 19.36 7.69 6.36
CA ILE A 184 17.91 7.64 6.38
C ILE A 184 17.37 7.20 5.01
N ALA A 185 17.76 7.86 3.92
CA ALA A 185 17.26 7.55 2.58
C ALA A 185 17.66 6.15 2.08
N ILE A 186 18.81 5.63 2.51
CA ILE A 186 19.24 4.26 2.19
C ILE A 186 18.51 3.23 3.06
N GLY A 187 18.28 3.52 4.35
CA GLY A 187 17.64 2.58 5.27
C GLY A 187 16.11 2.53 5.15
N MET A 188 15.48 3.67 4.83
CA MET A 188 14.03 3.84 4.76
C MET A 188 13.32 2.82 3.84
N PRO A 189 13.79 2.55 2.60
CA PRO A 189 13.13 1.59 1.72
C PRO A 189 13.01 0.19 2.30
N TYR A 190 14.01 -0.28 3.05
CA TYR A 190 13.99 -1.61 3.65
C TYR A 190 12.95 -1.72 4.78
N ALA A 191 12.85 -0.67 5.61
CA ALA A 191 11.84 -0.62 6.65
C ALA A 191 10.42 -0.59 6.06
N PHE A 192 10.21 0.23 5.02
CA PHE A 192 8.92 0.31 4.36
C PHE A 192 8.60 -0.90 3.48
N LEU A 193 9.59 -1.59 2.91
CA LEU A 193 9.39 -2.86 2.19
C LEU A 193 8.82 -3.93 3.12
N VAL A 194 9.40 -4.07 4.32
CA VAL A 194 8.88 -5.01 5.32
C VAL A 194 7.48 -4.60 5.76
N ALA A 195 7.26 -3.31 6.02
CA ALA A 195 5.94 -2.79 6.38
C ALA A 195 4.89 -3.02 5.29
N ASP A 196 5.25 -2.85 4.02
CA ASP A 196 4.37 -3.04 2.86
C ASP A 196 3.94 -4.50 2.74
N ILE A 197 4.89 -5.43 2.75
CA ILE A 197 4.57 -6.87 2.69
C ILE A 197 3.69 -7.27 3.87
N LEU A 198 4.06 -6.87 5.10
CA LEU A 198 3.24 -7.16 6.29
C LEU A 198 1.83 -6.56 6.17
N SER A 199 1.71 -5.37 5.57
CA SER A 199 0.42 -4.72 5.40
C SER A 199 -0.52 -5.48 4.47
N TRP A 200 -0.02 -6.18 3.45
CA TRP A 200 -0.85 -7.04 2.59
C TRP A 200 -1.45 -8.20 3.39
N TRP A 201 -0.63 -8.86 4.22
CA TRP A 201 -1.06 -9.93 5.12
C TRP A 201 -2.05 -9.44 6.18
N LEU A 202 -1.81 -8.26 6.74
CA LEU A 202 -2.74 -7.65 7.70
C LEU A 202 -4.05 -7.23 7.05
N THR A 203 -4.01 -6.72 5.81
CA THR A 203 -5.21 -6.33 5.05
C THR A 203 -6.07 -7.54 4.74
N LYS A 204 -5.47 -8.70 4.45
CA LYS A 204 -6.18 -9.99 4.31
C LYS A 204 -7.01 -10.37 5.55
N ILE A 205 -6.59 -9.92 6.74
CA ILE A 205 -7.25 -10.21 8.02
C ILE A 205 -8.23 -9.10 8.39
N HIS A 206 -7.90 -7.84 8.12
CA HIS A 206 -8.74 -6.70 8.48
C HIS A 206 -8.56 -5.52 7.50
N PRO A 207 -9.65 -4.96 6.95
CA PRO A 207 -9.60 -3.99 5.85
C PRO A 207 -8.90 -2.66 6.20
N MET A 208 -8.88 -2.26 7.48
CA MET A 208 -8.22 -1.00 7.92
C MET A 208 -6.73 -0.93 7.55
N PHE A 209 -6.05 -2.07 7.41
CA PHE A 209 -4.63 -2.10 7.08
C PHE A 209 -4.33 -1.73 5.61
N ALA A 210 -5.35 -1.56 4.75
CA ALA A 210 -5.17 -1.05 3.39
C ALA A 210 -4.48 0.33 3.37
N TRP A 211 -4.73 1.17 4.38
CA TRP A 211 -4.01 2.45 4.53
C TRP A 211 -2.51 2.27 4.76
N LEU A 212 -2.12 1.22 5.47
CA LEU A 212 -0.72 0.93 5.73
C LEU A 212 0.01 0.55 4.43
N VAL A 213 -0.66 -0.14 3.51
CA VAL A 213 -0.15 -0.44 2.15
C VAL A 213 0.20 0.86 1.42
N ILE A 214 -0.73 1.82 1.42
CA ILE A 214 -0.55 3.11 0.73
C ILE A 214 0.63 3.88 1.35
N PHE A 215 0.66 4.02 2.67
CA PHE A 215 1.74 4.75 3.34
C PHE A 215 3.10 4.09 3.13
N ALA A 216 3.14 2.75 3.12
CA ALA A 216 4.39 2.04 2.91
C ALA A 216 4.91 2.18 1.48
N GLY A 217 4.04 2.04 0.48
CA GLY A 217 4.35 2.29 -0.93
C GLY A 217 4.82 3.73 -1.17
N MET A 218 4.13 4.72 -0.59
CA MET A 218 4.52 6.13 -0.67
C MET A 218 5.89 6.38 -0.04
N GLY A 219 6.16 5.80 1.14
CA GLY A 219 7.45 5.91 1.80
C GLY A 219 8.60 5.41 0.94
N MET A 220 8.45 4.24 0.32
CA MET A 220 9.43 3.71 -0.63
C MET A 220 9.59 4.61 -1.85
N GLY A 221 8.49 5.10 -2.43
CA GLY A 221 8.50 5.98 -3.60
C GLY A 221 9.23 7.29 -3.36
N VAL A 222 8.98 7.94 -2.21
CA VAL A 222 9.67 9.18 -1.82
C VAL A 222 11.17 8.95 -1.66
N SER A 223 11.55 7.85 -1.00
CA SER A 223 12.96 7.51 -0.81
C SER A 223 13.67 7.21 -2.13
N PHE A 224 13.01 6.47 -3.02
CA PHE A 224 13.50 6.20 -4.38
C PHE A 224 13.70 7.49 -5.17
N MET A 225 12.68 8.34 -5.23
CA MET A 225 12.72 9.61 -5.95
C MET A 225 13.83 10.52 -5.44
N PHE A 226 13.98 10.64 -4.12
CA PHE A 226 15.05 11.44 -3.53
C PHE A 226 16.42 10.94 -3.99
N MET A 227 16.73 9.66 -3.79
CA MET A 227 18.03 9.07 -4.18
C MET A 227 18.28 9.15 -5.69
N TRP A 228 17.24 8.90 -6.49
CA TRP A 228 17.32 8.95 -7.95
C TRP A 228 17.63 10.35 -8.46
N VAL A 229 16.83 11.35 -8.04
CA VAL A 229 17.01 12.75 -8.47
C VAL A 229 18.39 13.25 -8.07
N THR A 230 18.78 13.06 -6.81
CA THR A 230 20.09 13.53 -6.34
C THR A 230 21.24 12.89 -7.11
N SER A 231 21.15 11.59 -7.42
CA SER A 231 22.22 10.89 -8.12
C SER A 231 22.38 11.37 -9.56
N ILE A 232 21.26 11.53 -10.29
CA ILE A 232 21.27 12.04 -11.67
C ILE A 232 21.75 13.49 -11.71
N LEU A 233 21.23 14.36 -10.84
CA LEU A 233 21.65 15.75 -10.77
C LEU A 233 23.15 15.85 -10.50
N GLU A 234 23.65 15.11 -9.51
CA GLU A 234 25.05 15.21 -9.11
C GLU A 234 26.02 14.68 -10.16
N MET A 235 25.66 13.64 -10.91
CA MET A 235 26.52 13.12 -11.98
C MET A 235 26.65 14.08 -13.18
N TRP A 236 25.57 14.80 -13.55
CA TRP A 236 25.50 15.52 -14.83
C TRP A 236 25.35 17.04 -14.74
N LEU A 237 24.72 17.56 -13.68
CA LEU A 237 24.37 18.98 -13.55
C LEU A 237 25.26 19.73 -12.57
N PHE A 238 25.79 19.06 -11.54
CA PHE A 238 26.78 19.64 -10.65
C PHE A 238 28.15 19.69 -11.33
N LYS A 239 28.39 20.76 -12.10
CA LYS A 239 29.72 21.04 -12.66
C LYS A 239 30.70 21.38 -11.52
N PRO A 240 31.97 20.94 -11.60
CA PRO A 240 33.03 21.51 -10.77
C PRO A 240 33.28 22.95 -11.24
N VAL A 241 32.48 23.89 -10.73
CA VAL A 241 32.73 25.32 -10.93
C VAL A 241 33.86 25.68 -9.98
N PHE A 242 35.08 25.64 -10.50
CA PHE A 242 36.19 26.33 -9.87
C PHE A 242 35.82 27.82 -9.77
N ILE A 243 35.59 28.25 -8.53
CA ILE A 243 35.71 29.62 -8.02
C ILE A 243 34.63 30.61 -8.56
N ASN A 244 33.69 30.98 -7.67
CA ASN A 244 32.75 32.12 -7.75
C ASN A 244 31.51 32.02 -8.66
N GLY A 245 30.75 30.91 -8.60
CA GLY A 245 29.39 30.81 -9.16
C GLY A 245 28.31 30.51 -8.11
N LEU A 246 27.03 30.47 -8.52
CA LEU A 246 25.86 30.17 -7.66
C LEU A 246 26.02 28.88 -6.82
N GLY A 247 26.81 27.92 -7.31
CA GLY A 247 27.20 26.70 -6.58
C GLY A 247 28.05 26.93 -5.33
N ALA A 248 28.82 28.03 -5.26
CA ALA A 248 29.55 28.42 -4.05
C ALA A 248 28.60 28.82 -2.92
N ARG A 249 27.46 29.48 -3.23
CA ARG A 249 26.42 29.79 -2.24
C ARG A 249 25.70 28.53 -1.75
N TYR A 250 25.52 27.52 -2.62
CA TYR A 250 24.97 26.23 -2.23
C TYR A 250 25.92 25.46 -1.31
N LEU A 251 27.21 25.37 -1.65
CA LEU A 251 28.22 24.73 -0.80
C LEU A 251 28.37 25.49 0.53
N GLN A 252 28.37 26.82 0.50
CA GLN A 252 28.40 27.65 1.71
C GLN A 252 27.14 27.49 2.58
N ARG A 253 25.98 27.20 1.98
CA ARG A 253 24.73 26.85 2.70
C ARG A 253 24.71 25.39 3.20
N ARG A 254 25.33 24.45 2.48
CA ARG A 254 25.49 23.05 2.90
C ARG A 254 26.48 22.95 4.07
N ASP A 255 27.57 23.70 3.97
CA ASP A 255 28.68 23.72 4.93
C ASP A 255 28.47 24.79 6.02
N SER A 256 27.41 25.61 5.93
CA SER A 256 27.02 26.51 7.03
C SER A 256 26.56 25.68 8.22
N THR A 257 27.07 26.03 9.40
CA THR A 257 26.69 25.47 10.70
C THR A 257 25.27 25.83 11.15
N GLU A 258 24.50 26.56 10.33
CA GLU A 258 23.09 26.85 10.61
C GLU A 258 22.22 25.62 10.32
N ALA A 259 21.42 25.21 11.31
CA ALA A 259 20.53 24.06 11.20
C ALA A 259 19.59 24.20 10.00
N SER A 260 19.55 23.20 9.11
CA SER A 260 18.61 23.13 7.99
C SER A 260 17.17 23.25 8.48
N PHE A 261 16.24 23.69 7.62
CA PHE A 261 14.81 23.68 7.94
C PHE A 261 14.36 22.31 8.50
N VAL A 262 14.90 21.23 7.93
CA VAL A 262 14.63 19.85 8.37
C VAL A 262 15.27 19.54 9.72
N ASP A 263 16.46 20.07 10.01
CA ASP A 263 17.09 19.92 11.34
C ASP A 263 16.32 20.70 12.40
N ARG A 264 15.78 21.88 12.04
CA ARG A 264 14.91 22.68 12.90
C ARG A 264 13.61 21.95 13.20
N THR A 265 12.93 21.42 12.17
CA THR A 265 11.69 20.66 12.38
C THR A 265 11.95 19.39 13.20
N TRP A 266 13.04 18.67 12.95
CA TRP A 266 13.45 17.50 13.72
C TRP A 266 13.82 17.83 15.17
N PHE A 267 14.47 18.97 15.41
CA PHE A 267 14.76 19.48 16.75
C PHE A 267 13.46 19.76 17.51
N TYR A 268 12.50 20.46 16.90
CA TYR A 268 11.20 20.73 17.52
C TYR A 268 10.39 19.45 17.76
N LEU A 269 10.43 18.49 16.84
CA LEU A 269 9.82 17.16 17.01
C LEU A 269 10.42 16.41 18.21
N LYS A 270 11.75 16.43 18.37
CA LYS A 270 12.43 15.85 19.54
C LYS A 270 12.08 16.59 20.84
N LEU A 271 11.94 17.91 20.77
CA LEU A 271 11.56 18.73 21.92
C LEU A 271 10.13 18.40 22.39
N LEU A 272 9.20 18.32 21.43
CA LEU A 272 7.82 17.89 21.66
C LEU A 272 7.78 16.46 22.22
N ALA A 273 8.52 15.53 21.62
CA ALA A 273 8.58 14.14 22.08
C ALA A 273 9.15 14.01 23.51
N LYS A 274 10.12 14.86 23.89
CA LYS A 274 10.65 14.92 25.26
C LYS A 274 9.64 15.46 26.27
N GLN A 275 8.72 16.32 25.86
CA GLN A 275 7.66 16.85 26.72
C GLN A 275 6.51 15.86 26.93
N ILE A 276 6.36 14.83 26.08
CA ILE A 276 5.33 13.79 26.24
C ILE A 276 5.51 13.01 27.54
N LYS A 277 6.74 12.64 27.92
CA LYS A 277 7.00 11.88 29.17
C LYS A 277 6.60 12.66 30.45
N PRO A 278 7.05 13.90 30.67
CA PRO A 278 6.64 14.66 31.86
C PRO A 278 5.16 15.05 31.81
N ALA A 279 4.58 15.32 30.62
CA ALA A 279 3.15 15.58 30.50
C ALA A 279 2.31 14.34 30.84
N ALA A 280 2.71 13.16 30.37
CA ALA A 280 2.05 11.90 30.71
C ALA A 280 2.16 11.58 32.20
N ALA A 281 3.32 11.86 32.82
CA ALA A 281 3.53 11.72 34.26
C ALA A 281 2.63 12.69 35.06
N PHE A 282 2.55 13.95 34.63
CA PHE A 282 1.68 14.95 35.25
C PHE A 282 0.19 14.59 35.13
N VAL A 283 -0.25 14.10 33.97
CA VAL A 283 -1.63 13.65 33.74
C VAL A 283 -1.96 12.42 34.57
N THR A 284 -1.03 11.45 34.68
CA THR A 284 -1.23 10.27 35.55
C THR A 284 -1.27 10.65 37.02
N GLU A 285 -0.45 11.60 37.46
CA GLU A 285 -0.47 12.10 38.85
C GLU A 285 -1.75 12.88 39.16
N GLN A 286 -2.20 13.77 38.26
CA GLN A 286 -3.51 14.45 38.35
C GLN A 286 -4.67 13.45 38.37
N TRP A 287 -4.61 12.42 37.53
CA TRP A 287 -5.62 11.36 37.51
C TRP A 287 -5.64 10.58 38.83
N LEU A 288 -4.49 10.20 39.39
CA LEU A 288 -4.43 9.45 40.64
C LEU A 288 -4.85 10.28 41.86
N THR A 289 -4.50 11.57 41.89
CA THR A 289 -4.74 12.45 43.05
C THR A 289 -6.10 13.13 43.04
N ARG A 290 -6.63 13.49 41.86
CA ARG A 290 -7.91 14.22 41.73
C ARG A 290 -9.00 13.43 41.00
N GLY A 291 -8.66 12.68 39.96
CA GLY A 291 -9.64 11.93 39.16
C GLY A 291 -10.15 10.65 39.85
N LEU A 292 -9.22 9.80 40.28
CA LEU A 292 -9.48 8.48 40.88
C LEU A 292 -10.33 8.56 42.16
N PRO A 293 -10.15 9.53 43.07
CA PRO A 293 -10.99 9.65 44.26
C PRO A 293 -12.43 10.07 43.93
N VAL A 294 -12.61 10.95 42.94
CA VAL A 294 -13.94 11.40 42.48
C VAL A 294 -14.68 10.24 41.81
N VAL A 295 -14.01 9.49 40.93
CA VAL A 295 -14.57 8.30 40.28
C VAL A 295 -14.90 7.20 41.30
N LYS A 296 -14.02 6.95 42.28
CA LYS A 296 -14.31 6.02 43.39
C LYS A 296 -15.49 6.48 44.25
N GLY A 297 -15.62 7.79 44.50
CA GLY A 297 -16.76 8.37 45.22
C GLY A 297 -18.08 8.20 44.44
N TRP A 298 -18.03 8.40 43.13
CA TRP A 298 -19.18 8.21 42.22
C TRP A 298 -19.61 6.75 42.14
N LEU A 299 -18.67 5.82 41.99
CA LEU A 299 -18.93 4.36 41.99
C LEU A 299 -19.48 3.86 43.33
N LYS A 300 -19.10 4.47 44.46
CA LYS A 300 -19.65 4.12 45.79
C LYS A 300 -21.10 4.60 45.96
N LYS A 301 -21.50 5.67 45.26
CA LYS A 301 -22.86 6.22 45.28
C LYS A 301 -23.87 5.35 44.50
N TYR A 302 -23.41 4.59 43.51
CA TYR A 302 -24.22 3.66 42.69
C TYR A 302 -24.23 2.21 43.18
N ARG A 303 -23.55 1.91 44.31
CA ARG A 303 -23.49 0.57 44.91
C ARG A 303 -24.33 0.45 46.20
N LYS A 304 -25.36 1.29 46.33
CA LYS A 304 -26.42 1.21 47.33
C LYS A 304 -27.75 1.04 46.62
#